data_AF-A0A939WW75-F1
#
_entry.id   AF-A0A939WW75-F1
#
_cell.length_a   1.000
_cell.length_b   1.000
_cell.length_c   1.000
_cell.angle_alpha   90.00
_cell.angle_beta   90.00
_cell.angle_gamma   90.00
#
_symmetry.space_group_name_H-M   'P 1'
#
loop_
_entity.id
_entity.type
_entity.pdbx_description
1 polymer ?
#
loop_
_entity_poly.entity_id
_entity_poly.type
_entity_poly.pdbx_seq_one_letter_code
_entity_poly.pdbx_strand_id
1 'polypeptide(L)'
;GENGLLKKLENRIHDRGHAVILVAEGAGQELLPKTGQTDASGNVRYNDIGLFLKAEIEKYFKEQNTVVNVKYIDPSYIIRSAPADSFDSIYCARLGANAVHAAMAGKTGVLTSMLNDRFINLPIRLAVSSRSKVNPESALWRDVLENTRQPVSMKN
;
A
#
# COMPACT_ATOMS: atom_id res chain seq x y z
N GLY A 1 -3.12 4.01 -23.21
CA GLY A 1 -2.95 5.31 -23.88
C GLY A 1 -1.63 5.94 -23.51
N GLU A 2 -1.31 7.07 -24.13
CA GLU A 2 -0.02 7.78 -24.06
C GLU A 2 0.35 8.27 -22.64
N ASN A 3 -0.65 8.57 -21.82
CA ASN A 3 -0.47 8.98 -20.42
C ASN A 3 -0.52 7.80 -19.44
N GLY A 4 -0.59 6.56 -19.94
CA GLY A 4 -0.67 5.35 -19.12
C GLY A 4 0.66 4.87 -18.57
N LEU A 5 0.59 4.02 -17.54
CA LEU A 5 1.75 3.36 -16.92
C LEU A 5 2.69 2.70 -17.94
N LEU A 6 2.14 1.92 -18.88
CA LEU A 6 2.95 1.15 -19.86
C LEU A 6 3.81 2.06 -20.74
N LYS A 7 3.26 3.19 -21.23
CA LYS A 7 4.03 4.13 -22.06
C LYS A 7 5.12 4.84 -21.25
N LYS A 8 4.84 5.19 -19.99
CA LYS A 8 5.85 5.78 -19.09
C LYS A 8 6.94 4.77 -18.72
N LEU A 9 6.59 3.50 -18.58
CA LEU A 9 7.53 2.41 -18.34
C LEU A 9 8.44 2.17 -19.55
N GLU A 10 7.89 2.19 -20.76
CA GLU A 10 8.66 2.13 -22.02
C GLU A 10 9.72 3.22 -22.08
N ASN A 11 9.31 4.48 -21.89
CA ASN A 11 10.24 5.62 -21.88
C ASN A 11 11.32 5.44 -20.81
N ARG A 12 10.95 5.02 -19.60
CA ARG A 12 11.91 4.77 -18.51
C ARG A 12 12.93 3.69 -18.87
N ILE A 13 12.50 2.60 -19.52
CA ILE A 13 13.38 1.52 -19.94
C ILE A 13 14.33 2.00 -21.05
N HIS A 14 13.85 2.78 -22.01
CA HIS A 14 14.72 3.38 -23.04
C HIS A 14 15.76 4.34 -22.44
N ASP A 15 15.36 5.15 -21.45
CA ASP A 15 16.24 6.17 -20.87
C ASP A 15 17.27 5.59 -19.89
N ARG A 16 16.95 4.50 -19.18
CA ARG A 16 17.76 3.99 -18.05
C ARG A 16 18.14 2.52 -18.14
N GLY A 17 17.57 1.75 -19.06
CA GLY A 17 17.77 0.31 -19.20
C GLY A 17 17.14 -0.56 -18.12
N HIS A 18 16.48 0.04 -17.11
CA HIS A 18 15.82 -0.68 -16.01
C HIS A 18 14.71 0.15 -15.35
N ALA A 19 13.79 -0.54 -14.66
CA ALA A 19 12.73 0.07 -13.88
C ALA A 19 12.37 -0.79 -12.65
N VAL A 20 11.91 -0.13 -11.59
CA VAL A 20 11.34 -0.77 -10.41
C VAL A 20 9.95 -0.17 -10.21
N ILE A 21 8.95 -1.02 -10.03
CA ILE A 21 7.56 -0.61 -9.80
C ILE A 21 7.16 -1.10 -8.42
N LEU A 22 6.67 -0.17 -7.60
CA LEU A 22 6.10 -0.49 -6.30
C LEU A 22 4.58 -0.29 -6.40
N VAL A 23 3.81 -1.31 -6.06
CA VAL A 23 2.35 -1.33 -6.21
C VAL A 23 1.70 -1.78 -4.91
N ALA A 24 0.70 -1.04 -4.44
CA ALA A 24 -0.11 -1.44 -3.30
C ALA A 24 -1.15 -2.49 -3.73
N GLU A 25 -1.45 -3.47 -2.87
CA GLU A 25 -2.39 -4.58 -3.15
C GLU A 25 -3.76 -4.11 -3.66
N GLY A 26 -4.26 -2.99 -3.13
CA GLY A 26 -5.55 -2.41 -3.48
C GLY A 26 -5.54 -1.51 -4.72
N ALA A 27 -4.38 -1.30 -5.36
CA ALA A 27 -4.29 -0.48 -6.56
C ALA A 27 -4.90 -1.20 -7.77
N GLY A 28 -5.55 -0.46 -8.68
CA GLY A 28 -6.01 -0.97 -9.97
C GLY A 28 -7.08 -2.07 -9.90
N GLN A 29 -7.76 -2.25 -8.75
CA GLN A 29 -8.82 -3.26 -8.60
C GLN A 29 -10.01 -3.01 -9.53
N GLU A 30 -10.16 -1.80 -10.05
CA GLU A 30 -11.12 -1.44 -11.11
C GLU A 30 -10.77 -2.01 -12.50
N LEU A 31 -9.51 -2.37 -12.72
CA LEU A 31 -9.01 -2.97 -13.97
C LEU A 31 -9.15 -4.49 -13.97
N LEU A 32 -9.31 -5.08 -12.78
CA LEU A 32 -9.40 -6.52 -12.57
C LEU A 32 -10.89 -6.94 -12.55
N PRO A 33 -11.21 -8.16 -13.04
CA PRO A 33 -12.56 -8.69 -12.92
C PRO A 33 -12.95 -8.81 -11.44
N LYS A 34 -14.14 -8.34 -11.07
CA LYS A 34 -14.61 -8.45 -9.69
C LYS A 34 -14.66 -9.94 -9.28
N THR A 35 -13.96 -10.30 -8.20
CA THR A 35 -13.98 -11.67 -7.66
C THR A 35 -15.38 -12.05 -7.17
N GLY A 36 -16.11 -11.09 -6.60
CA GLY A 36 -17.36 -11.36 -5.87
C GLY A 36 -17.16 -12.21 -4.61
N GLN A 37 -15.90 -12.53 -4.26
CA GLN A 37 -15.54 -13.36 -3.11
C GLN A 37 -15.24 -12.47 -1.91
N THR A 38 -15.72 -12.91 -0.75
CA THR A 38 -15.38 -12.34 0.54
C THR A 38 -14.56 -13.33 1.35
N ASP A 39 -13.68 -12.82 2.21
CA ASP A 39 -13.04 -13.65 3.23
C ASP A 39 -14.04 -14.02 4.34
N ALA A 40 -13.62 -14.87 5.28
CA ALA A 40 -14.45 -15.28 6.42
C ALA A 40 -14.86 -14.11 7.35
N SER A 41 -14.23 -12.93 7.19
CA SER A 41 -14.53 -11.71 7.93
C SER A 41 -15.39 -10.72 7.13
N GLY A 42 -15.83 -11.09 5.92
CA GLY A 42 -16.67 -10.26 5.05
C GLY A 42 -15.92 -9.20 4.24
N ASN A 43 -14.58 -9.21 4.23
CA ASN A 43 -13.81 -8.28 3.39
C ASN A 43 -13.75 -8.78 1.95
N VAL A 44 -13.80 -7.86 0.99
CA VAL A 44 -13.60 -8.19 -0.43
C VAL A 44 -12.21 -8.77 -0.63
N ARG A 45 -12.13 -9.96 -1.23
CA ARG A 45 -10.86 -10.56 -1.61
C ARG A 45 -10.36 -9.89 -2.89
N TYR A 46 -9.27 -9.13 -2.77
CA TYR A 46 -8.60 -8.50 -3.91
C TYR A 46 -7.96 -9.54 -4.82
N ASN A 47 -7.96 -9.24 -6.12
CA ASN A 47 -7.12 -9.96 -7.06
C ASN A 47 -5.68 -9.46 -6.96
N ASP A 48 -4.73 -10.33 -7.31
CA ASP A 48 -3.32 -9.97 -7.35
C ASP A 48 -3.04 -9.00 -8.52
N ILE A 49 -2.94 -7.71 -8.20
CA ILE A 49 -2.58 -6.66 -9.15
C ILE A 49 -1.16 -6.83 -9.69
N GLY A 50 -0.24 -7.42 -8.91
CA GLY A 50 1.14 -7.63 -9.30
C GLY A 50 1.26 -8.64 -10.44
N LEU A 51 0.54 -9.76 -10.36
CA LEU A 51 0.48 -10.74 -11.45
C LEU A 51 -0.20 -10.18 -12.70
N PHE A 52 -1.26 -9.38 -12.53
CA PHE A 52 -1.91 -8.70 -13.65
C PHE A 52 -0.95 -7.73 -14.35
N LEU A 53 -0.26 -6.86 -13.59
CA LEU A 53 0.70 -5.92 -14.15
C LEU A 53 1.84 -6.64 -14.86
N LYS A 54 2.35 -7.75 -14.30
CA LYS A 54 3.39 -8.56 -14.96
C LYS A 54 2.93 -9.03 -16.34
N ALA A 55 1.74 -9.62 -16.42
CA ALA A 55 1.20 -10.13 -17.68
C ALA A 55 0.99 -9.02 -18.71
N GLU A 56 0.44 -7.87 -18.31
CA GLU A 56 0.22 -6.73 -19.21
C GLU A 56 1.53 -6.08 -19.67
N ILE A 57 2.54 -5.98 -18.81
CA ILE A 57 3.87 -5.48 -19.19
C ILE A 57 4.52 -6.42 -20.21
N GLU A 58 4.54 -7.72 -19.95
CA GLU A 58 5.11 -8.73 -20.87
C GLU A 58 4.41 -8.69 -22.24
N LYS A 59 3.08 -8.62 -22.24
CA LYS A 59 2.27 -8.48 -23.46
C LYS A 59 2.62 -7.20 -24.23
N TYR A 60 2.67 -6.06 -23.54
CA TYR A 60 2.95 -4.77 -24.16
C TYR A 60 4.32 -4.74 -24.84
N PHE A 61 5.38 -5.17 -24.16
CA PHE A 61 6.73 -5.14 -24.73
C PHE A 61 6.93 -6.19 -25.84
N LYS A 62 6.18 -7.30 -25.82
CA LYS A 62 6.13 -8.25 -26.94
C LYS A 62 5.55 -7.59 -28.21
N GLU A 63 4.50 -6.79 -28.08
CA GLU A 63 3.93 -6.03 -29.21
C GLU A 63 4.91 -4.96 -29.74
N GLN A 64 5.75 -4.39 -28.87
CA GLN A 64 6.80 -3.43 -29.26
C GLN A 64 8.12 -4.08 -29.74
N ASN A 65 8.16 -5.41 -29.91
CA ASN A 65 9.38 -6.17 -30.28
C ASN A 65 10.59 -5.88 -29.39
N THR A 66 10.37 -5.58 -28.10
CA THR A 66 11.43 -5.27 -27.14
C THR A 66 11.50 -6.35 -26.08
N VAL A 67 12.68 -6.93 -25.88
CA VAL A 67 12.88 -7.99 -24.88
C VAL A 67 13.06 -7.37 -23.51
N VAL A 68 12.17 -7.72 -22.57
CA VAL A 68 12.24 -7.29 -21.16
C VAL A 68 12.19 -8.50 -20.22
N ASN A 69 12.88 -8.41 -19.08
CA ASN A 69 12.83 -9.42 -18.03
C ASN A 69 12.05 -8.86 -16.83
N VAL A 70 10.84 -9.37 -16.61
CA VAL A 70 9.96 -8.90 -15.54
C VAL A 70 9.99 -9.88 -14.37
N LYS A 71 10.50 -9.42 -13.22
CA LYS A 71 10.49 -10.19 -11.97
C LYS A 71 9.41 -9.65 -11.04
N TYR A 72 8.47 -10.50 -10.67
CA TYR A 72 7.47 -10.21 -9.65
C TYR A 72 7.98 -10.68 -8.28
N ILE A 73 7.87 -9.81 -7.28
CA ILE A 73 8.25 -10.08 -5.91
C ILE A 73 7.06 -9.68 -5.03
N ASP A 74 6.50 -10.65 -4.31
CA ASP A 74 5.51 -10.42 -3.26
C ASP A 74 6.15 -10.65 -1.88
N PRO A 75 6.55 -9.58 -1.17
CA PRO A 75 7.14 -9.70 0.15
C PRO A 75 6.09 -9.75 1.28
N SER A 76 4.80 -9.92 0.99
CA SER A 76 3.72 -9.81 2.00
C SER A 76 3.96 -10.65 3.26
N TYR A 77 4.28 -11.93 3.10
CA TYR A 77 4.60 -12.80 4.24
C TYR A 77 5.93 -12.44 4.89
N ILE A 78 6.94 -12.05 4.11
CA ILE A 78 8.26 -11.66 4.63
C ILE A 78 8.11 -10.45 5.56
N ILE A 79 7.33 -9.45 5.14
CA ILE A 79 7.10 -8.23 5.92
C ILE A 79 6.26 -8.54 7.16
N ARG A 80 5.16 -9.29 7.02
CA ARG A 80 4.21 -9.54 8.12
C ARG A 80 4.69 -10.55 9.15
N SER A 81 5.64 -11.41 8.79
CA SER A 81 6.21 -12.44 9.67
C SER A 81 7.58 -12.06 10.22
N ALA A 82 8.13 -10.92 9.82
CA ALA A 82 9.36 -10.40 10.41
C ALA A 82 9.15 -10.09 11.92
N PRO A 83 10.17 -10.34 12.76
CA PRO A 83 10.11 -9.89 14.15
C PRO A 83 10.03 -8.37 14.22
N ALA A 84 9.31 -7.87 15.23
CA ALA A 84 9.25 -6.43 15.50
C ALA A 84 10.66 -5.90 15.79
N ASP A 85 10.96 -4.70 15.28
CA ASP A 85 12.20 -4.03 15.63
C ASP A 85 12.14 -3.45 17.07
N SER A 86 13.22 -2.81 17.51
CA SER A 86 13.27 -2.23 18.85
C SER A 86 12.24 -1.12 19.08
N PHE A 87 11.92 -0.34 18.05
CA PHE A 87 10.98 0.77 18.13
C PHE A 87 9.55 0.24 18.25
N ASP A 88 9.17 -0.68 17.36
CA ASP A 88 7.89 -1.37 17.38
C ASP A 88 7.68 -2.17 18.66
N SER A 89 8.73 -2.81 19.17
CA SER A 89 8.66 -3.54 20.45
C SER A 89 8.31 -2.61 21.62
N ILE A 90 8.96 -1.46 21.73
CA ILE A 90 8.67 -0.46 22.78
C ILE A 90 7.28 0.15 22.56
N TYR A 91 6.93 0.45 21.32
CA TYR A 91 5.64 1.01 20.96
C TYR A 91 4.48 0.07 21.33
N CYS A 92 4.57 -1.20 20.95
CA CYS A 92 3.59 -2.24 21.29
C CYS A 92 3.49 -2.47 22.81
N ALA A 93 4.62 -2.51 23.52
CA ALA A 93 4.62 -2.62 24.98
C ALA A 93 3.89 -1.45 25.65
N ARG A 94 4.12 -0.21 25.18
CA ARG A 94 3.44 0.98 25.70
C ARG A 94 1.95 1.00 25.35
N LEU A 95 1.58 0.62 24.13
CA LEU A 95 0.17 0.47 23.74
C LEU A 95 -0.55 -0.52 24.66
N GLY A 96 0.05 -1.70 24.88
CA GLY A 96 -0.50 -2.73 25.76
C GLY A 96 -0.70 -2.24 27.20
N ALA A 97 0.32 -1.61 27.80
CA ALA A 97 0.23 -1.08 29.16
C ALA A 97 -0.87 -0.01 29.30
N ASN A 98 -0.96 0.92 28.33
CA ASN A 98 -2.00 1.96 28.34
C ASN A 98 -3.41 1.36 28.15
N ALA A 99 -3.55 0.32 27.33
CA ALA A 99 -4.82 -0.39 27.15
C ALA A 99 -5.27 -1.07 28.46
N VAL A 100 -4.34 -1.71 29.19
CA VAL A 100 -4.62 -2.30 30.51
C VAL A 100 -5.06 -1.22 31.51
N HIS A 101 -4.33 -0.11 31.60
CA HIS A 101 -4.73 1.00 32.49
C HIS A 101 -6.11 1.55 32.14
N ALA A 102 -6.43 1.70 30.85
CA ALA A 102 -7.74 2.15 30.41
C ALA A 102 -8.85 1.17 30.85
N ALA A 103 -8.64 -0.13 30.64
CA ALA A 103 -9.58 -1.17 31.06
C ALA A 103 -9.76 -1.20 32.58
N MET A 104 -8.67 -1.14 33.35
CA MET A 104 -8.72 -1.12 34.82
C MET A 104 -9.39 0.13 35.39
N ALA A 105 -9.32 1.25 34.67
CA ALA A 105 -10.07 2.47 34.99
C ALA A 105 -11.54 2.43 34.55
N GLY A 106 -12.05 1.27 34.09
CA GLY A 106 -13.43 1.07 33.68
C GLY A 106 -13.77 1.62 32.28
N LYS A 107 -12.78 1.99 31.46
CA LYS A 107 -13.04 2.47 30.09
C LYS A 107 -13.31 1.29 29.16
N THR A 108 -14.39 1.39 28.41
CA THR A 108 -14.81 0.40 27.40
C THR A 108 -15.16 1.09 26.08
N GLY A 109 -15.17 0.34 24.97
CA GLY A 109 -15.48 0.88 23.65
C GLY A 109 -14.43 1.87 23.12
N VAL A 110 -13.20 1.81 23.64
CA VAL A 110 -12.07 2.67 23.26
C VAL A 110 -10.91 1.84 22.70
N LEU A 111 -10.14 2.45 21.81
CA LEU A 111 -8.89 1.96 21.25
C LEU A 111 -7.75 2.81 21.80
N THR A 112 -6.66 2.17 22.21
CA THR A 112 -5.43 2.90 22.60
C THR A 112 -4.63 3.20 21.34
N SER A 113 -4.30 4.47 21.12
CA SER A 113 -3.52 4.92 19.96
C SER A 113 -2.49 5.98 20.38
N MET A 114 -1.58 6.32 19.48
CA MET A 114 -0.64 7.43 19.64
C MET A 114 -0.98 8.55 18.65
N LEU A 115 -1.10 9.77 19.16
CA LEU A 115 -1.33 10.97 18.36
C LEU A 115 -0.43 12.09 18.89
N ASN A 116 0.38 12.69 18.01
CA ASN A 116 1.36 13.73 18.37
C ASN A 116 2.21 13.32 19.58
N ASP A 117 2.82 12.14 19.51
CA ASP A 117 3.68 11.54 20.55
C ASP A 117 3.03 11.33 21.92
N ARG A 118 1.68 11.28 21.96
CA ARG A 118 0.92 11.03 23.19
C ARG A 118 -0.02 9.84 23.02
N PHE A 119 -0.06 8.98 24.03
CA PHE A 119 -1.02 7.89 24.10
C PHE A 119 -2.41 8.42 24.49
N ILE A 120 -3.41 8.07 23.69
CA ILE A 120 -4.79 8.50 23.86
C ILE A 120 -5.74 7.30 23.85
N ASN A 121 -6.89 7.47 24.51
CA ASN A 121 -8.02 6.55 24.41
C ASN A 121 -9.03 7.12 23.41
N LEU A 122 -9.13 6.49 22.24
CA LEU A 122 -9.98 6.94 21.15
C LEU A 122 -11.25 6.07 21.09
N PRO A 123 -12.47 6.64 21.13
CA PRO A 123 -13.68 5.84 20.96
C PRO A 123 -13.65 5.06 19.64
N ILE A 124 -13.98 3.76 19.69
CA ILE A 124 -13.92 2.88 18.50
C ILE A 124 -14.79 3.43 17.37
N ARG A 125 -15.99 3.96 17.69
CA ARG A 125 -16.89 4.59 16.71
C ARG A 125 -16.23 5.74 15.95
N LEU A 126 -15.39 6.53 16.63
CA LEU A 126 -14.64 7.63 16.00
C LEU A 126 -13.44 7.09 15.21
N ALA A 127 -12.76 6.06 15.73
CA ALA A 127 -11.63 5.45 15.04
C ALA A 127 -12.01 4.83 13.69
N VAL A 128 -13.22 4.27 13.58
CA VAL A 128 -13.72 3.63 12.35
C VAL A 128 -14.59 4.54 11.47
N SER A 129 -14.89 5.78 11.90
CA SER A 129 -15.75 6.69 11.14
C SER A 129 -15.10 7.19 9.85
N SER A 130 -13.77 7.14 9.78
CA SER A 130 -12.99 7.51 8.61
C SER A 130 -11.70 6.69 8.55
N ARG A 131 -11.09 6.61 7.37
CA ARG A 131 -9.79 5.97 7.17
C ARG A 131 -8.75 7.03 6.82
N SER A 132 -7.56 6.89 7.38
CA SER A 132 -6.41 7.68 6.94
C SER A 132 -6.08 7.34 5.49
N LYS A 133 -5.89 8.37 4.67
CA LYS A 133 -5.48 8.24 3.26
C LYS A 133 -4.27 9.12 3.04
N VAL A 134 -3.36 8.67 2.18
CA VAL A 134 -2.28 9.52 1.70
C VAL A 134 -2.91 10.69 0.96
N ASN A 135 -2.56 11.91 1.36
CA ASN A 135 -2.94 13.12 0.65
C ASN A 135 -1.97 13.32 -0.53
N PRO A 136 -2.43 13.23 -1.80
CA PRO A 136 -1.56 13.41 -2.97
C PRO A 136 -0.92 14.81 -3.06
N GLU A 137 -1.47 15.80 -2.35
CA GLU A 137 -0.93 17.17 -2.32
C GLU A 137 0.04 17.41 -1.15
N SER A 138 0.24 16.41 -0.28
CA SER A 138 1.13 16.52 0.88
C SER A 138 2.61 16.39 0.52
N ALA A 139 3.48 16.86 1.42
CA ALA A 139 4.94 16.74 1.28
C ALA A 139 5.37 15.28 1.02
N LEU A 140 4.79 14.32 1.75
CA LEU A 140 5.07 12.89 1.56
C LEU A 140 4.91 12.44 0.10
N TRP A 141 3.83 12.85 -0.58
CA TRP A 141 3.61 12.44 -1.96
C TRP A 141 4.48 13.21 -2.95
N ARG A 142 4.77 14.49 -2.66
CA ARG A 142 5.72 15.28 -3.45
C ARG A 142 7.12 14.66 -3.43
N ASP A 143 7.58 14.23 -2.26
CA ASP A 143 8.87 13.53 -2.12
C ASP A 143 8.90 12.26 -2.97
N VAL A 144 7.78 11.50 -3.03
CA VAL A 144 7.66 10.32 -3.90
C VAL A 144 7.78 10.72 -5.38
N LEU A 145 7.08 11.76 -5.83
CA LEU A 145 7.14 12.23 -7.22
C LEU A 145 8.55 12.70 -7.61
N GLU A 146 9.23 13.43 -6.72
CA GLU A 146 10.58 13.94 -6.97
C GLU A 146 11.63 12.82 -7.06
N ASN A 147 11.56 11.84 -6.15
CA ASN A 147 12.50 10.72 -6.11
C ASN A 147 12.28 9.74 -7.26
N THR A 148 11.03 9.42 -7.59
CA THR A 148 10.70 8.48 -8.66
C THR A 148 10.75 9.12 -10.05
N ARG A 149 10.63 10.46 -10.13
CA ARG A 149 10.44 11.25 -11.36
C ARG A 149 9.21 10.80 -12.16
N GLN A 150 8.24 10.18 -11.49
CA GLN A 150 7.00 9.76 -12.11
C GLN A 150 6.04 10.96 -12.29
N PRO A 151 5.15 10.96 -13.29
CA PRO A 151 4.15 12.01 -13.45
C PRO A 151 3.12 11.97 -12.30
N VAL A 152 2.47 13.10 -12.05
CA VAL A 152 1.40 13.24 -11.03
C VAL A 152 0.26 12.25 -11.28
N SER A 153 -0.03 11.95 -12.55
CA SER A 153 -1.04 10.96 -12.96
C SER A 153 -0.49 10.06 -14.06
N MET A 154 -0.81 8.78 -13.97
CA MET A 154 -0.62 7.78 -15.03
C MET A 154 -1.94 7.17 -15.50
N LYS A 155 -3.05 7.90 -15.30
CA LYS A 155 -4.37 7.52 -15.80
C LYS A 155 -4.57 8.15 -17.17
N ASN A 156 -5.10 7.37 -18.12
CA ASN A 156 -5.64 7.91 -19.38
C ASN A 156 -7.09 8.31 -19.19
#